data_AF-A0A2H3E4C8-F1
#
_entry.id   AF-A0A2H3E4C8-F1
#
_cell.length_a   1.000
_cell.length_b   1.000
_cell.length_c   1.000
_cell.angle_alpha   90.00
_cell.angle_beta   90.00
_cell.angle_gamma   90.00
#
_symmetry.space_group_name_H-M   'P 1'
#
loop_
_entity.id
_entity.type
_entity.pdbx_description
1 polymer ?
#
loop_
_entity_poly.entity_id
_entity_poly.type
_entity_poly.pdbx_seq_one_letter_code
_entity_poly.pdbx_strand_id
1 'polypeptide(L)'
;MEENKCRFICENQQCPVKENRPRTSSRRCGGCLNVMYCSPECQKIDWKATPGHRLSCLENQSRRKDGKPYGISRIELEFCFAKCRDDIRAHLNLIRALKTQDLNEQAENPDLVATTIVMSYCGPGKGVRMLRKDIQTCAALVGEDKWLSVKKAGEDVIIVMEIPRAGDQSHYAFPLSESGITL
;
A
#
# COMPACT_ATOMS: atom_id res chain seq x y z
N MET A 1 -11.57 -6.13 26.20
CA MET A 1 -11.39 -6.43 24.76
C MET A 1 -12.20 -5.42 23.99
N GLU A 2 -11.59 -4.27 23.64
CA GLU A 2 -12.24 -3.37 22.69
C GLU A 2 -12.13 -4.00 21.30
N GLU A 3 -13.27 -4.26 20.67
CA GLU A 3 -13.33 -4.59 19.25
C GLU A 3 -12.54 -3.53 18.49
N ASN A 4 -11.43 -3.94 17.88
CA ASN A 4 -10.66 -3.11 16.97
C ASN A 4 -11.51 -2.90 15.71
N LYS A 5 -12.47 -1.97 15.78
CA LYS A 5 -13.34 -1.62 14.66
C LYS A 5 -12.47 -1.11 13.54
N CYS A 6 -12.33 -1.91 12.47
CA CYS A 6 -11.60 -1.53 11.27
C CYS A 6 -12.13 -0.20 10.74
N ARG A 7 -11.32 0.81 10.97
CA ARG A 7 -11.48 2.19 10.53
C ARG A 7 -11.40 2.21 9.00
N PHE A 8 -12.48 2.57 8.31
CA PHE A 8 -12.50 2.63 6.85
C PHE A 8 -12.93 4.00 6.31
N ILE A 9 -12.60 4.24 5.03
CA ILE A 9 -12.96 5.43 4.27
C ILE A 9 -13.96 5.06 3.17
N CYS A 10 -14.99 5.88 2.98
CA CYS A 10 -15.98 5.69 1.92
C CYS A 10 -15.36 5.98 0.55
N GLU A 11 -15.57 5.08 -0.41
CA GLU A 11 -15.02 5.22 -1.77
C GLU A 11 -15.74 6.25 -2.64
N ASN A 12 -16.99 6.58 -2.31
CA ASN A 12 -17.71 7.63 -3.01
C ASN A 12 -16.94 8.97 -2.86
N GLN A 13 -16.43 9.49 -3.98
CA GLN A 13 -15.72 10.77 -4.04
C GLN A 13 -16.61 11.95 -3.63
N GLN A 14 -17.92 11.83 -3.86
CA GLN A 14 -18.93 12.83 -3.52
C GLN A 14 -19.59 12.55 -2.16
N CYS A 15 -18.94 11.80 -1.27
CA CYS A 15 -19.49 11.52 0.04
C CYS A 15 -19.56 12.82 0.87
N PRO A 16 -20.74 13.25 1.36
CA PRO A 16 -20.89 14.53 2.06
C PRO A 16 -20.16 14.57 3.41
N VAL A 17 -19.71 13.42 3.87
CA VAL A 17 -19.03 13.22 5.17
C VAL A 17 -17.69 12.49 4.94
N LYS A 18 -17.06 12.69 3.78
CA LYS A 18 -15.80 12.04 3.41
C LYS A 18 -14.65 12.38 4.36
N GLU A 19 -14.66 13.61 4.88
CA GLU A 19 -13.60 14.16 5.74
C GLU A 19 -13.70 13.67 7.20
N ASN A 20 -14.85 13.15 7.62
CA ASN A 20 -15.03 12.54 8.93
C ASN A 20 -14.38 11.14 8.97
N ARG A 21 -13.08 11.12 9.34
CA ARG A 21 -12.26 9.93 9.64
C ARG A 21 -12.90 9.03 10.72
N PRO A 22 -12.47 7.77 10.87
CA PRO A 22 -12.91 6.65 10.06
C PRO A 22 -14.11 5.96 10.72
N ARG A 23 -14.96 5.35 9.90
CA ARG A 23 -16.27 4.85 10.33
C ARG A 23 -16.18 3.45 10.92
N THR A 24 -17.14 3.14 11.80
CA THR A 24 -17.26 1.84 12.46
C THR A 24 -18.15 0.85 11.70
N SER A 25 -18.96 1.32 10.76
CA SER A 25 -19.90 0.50 9.98
C SER A 25 -19.69 0.69 8.48
N SER A 26 -19.09 -0.29 7.80
CA SER A 26 -18.96 -0.32 6.35
C SER A 26 -19.89 -1.32 5.73
N ARG A 27 -20.19 -1.10 4.45
CA ARG A 27 -20.74 -2.12 3.56
C ARG A 27 -19.78 -2.29 2.39
N ARG A 28 -19.28 -3.51 2.21
CA ARG A 28 -18.56 -3.88 0.99
C ARG A 28 -19.57 -3.96 -0.16
N CYS A 29 -19.14 -3.59 -1.36
CA CYS A 29 -19.93 -3.86 -2.55
C CYS A 29 -20.14 -5.37 -2.70
N GLY A 30 -21.40 -5.82 -2.72
CA GLY A 30 -21.71 -7.26 -2.84
C GLY A 30 -21.24 -7.91 -4.15
N GLY A 31 -21.01 -7.12 -5.21
CA GLY A 31 -20.51 -7.63 -6.49
C GLY A 31 -19.01 -7.90 -6.48
N CYS A 32 -18.20 -6.86 -6.28
CA CYS A 32 -16.74 -6.99 -6.34
C CYS A 32 -16.05 -7.21 -4.99
N LEU A 33 -16.73 -7.00 -3.85
CA LEU A 33 -16.17 -7.03 -2.49
C LEU A 33 -14.93 -6.14 -2.23
N ASN A 34 -14.51 -5.32 -3.20
CA ASN A 34 -13.24 -4.56 -3.15
C ASN A 34 -13.38 -3.12 -2.65
N VAL A 35 -14.57 -2.53 -2.78
CA VAL A 35 -14.85 -1.14 -2.39
C VAL A 35 -15.79 -1.10 -1.20
N MET A 36 -15.66 -0.07 -0.37
CA MET A 36 -16.45 0.12 0.84
C MET A 36 -17.23 1.43 0.82
N TYR A 37 -18.47 1.34 1.28
CA TYR A 37 -19.37 2.48 1.37
C TYR A 37 -19.89 2.63 2.80
N CYS A 38 -20.10 3.88 3.20
CA CYS A 38 -20.78 4.17 4.46
C CYS A 38 -22.29 3.94 4.39
N SER A 39 -22.87 3.94 3.19
CA SER A 39 -24.30 3.71 2.99
C SER A 39 -24.61 3.22 1.56
N PRO A 40 -25.79 2.59 1.34
CA PRO A 40 -26.25 2.22 0.01
C PRO A 40 -26.37 3.42 -0.95
N GLU A 41 -26.65 4.62 -0.44
CA GLU A 41 -26.76 5.85 -1.23
C GLU A 41 -25.40 6.23 -1.82
N CYS A 42 -24.34 6.17 -1.00
CA CYS A 42 -22.98 6.39 -1.50
C CYS A 42 -22.57 5.38 -2.57
N GLN A 43 -22.97 4.11 -2.43
CA GLN A 43 -22.76 3.10 -3.46
C GLN A 43 -23.50 3.46 -4.76
N LYS A 44 -24.76 3.88 -4.68
CA LYS A 44 -25.57 4.24 -5.87
C LYS A 44 -25.00 5.45 -6.61
N ILE A 45 -24.50 6.45 -5.88
CA ILE A 45 -23.86 7.64 -6.45
C ILE A 45 -22.57 7.23 -7.17
N ASP A 46 -21.69 6.52 -6.47
CA ASP A 46 -20.41 6.06 -7.02
C ASP A 46 -20.59 5.09 -8.20
N TRP A 47 -21.66 4.29 -8.20
CA TRP A 47 -22.01 3.41 -9.32
C TRP A 47 -22.35 4.17 -10.62
N LYS A 48 -22.98 5.35 -10.49
CA LYS A 48 -23.44 6.17 -11.63
C LYS A 48 -22.46 7.26 -12.06
N ALA A 49 -21.45 7.55 -11.24
CA ALA A 49 -20.46 8.59 -11.52
C ALA A 49 -19.58 8.26 -12.75
N THR A 50 -18.94 9.28 -13.30
CA THR A 50 -17.96 9.15 -14.39
C THR A 50 -16.70 9.96 -14.04
N PRO A 51 -15.55 9.30 -13.76
CA PRO A 51 -15.40 7.85 -13.60
C PRO A 51 -16.12 7.35 -12.32
N GLY A 52 -16.65 6.13 -12.36
CA GLY A 52 -17.39 5.53 -11.25
C GLY A 52 -17.10 4.03 -11.10
N HIS A 53 -17.59 3.44 -10.01
CA HIS A 53 -17.26 2.07 -9.61
C HIS A 53 -17.74 0.99 -10.60
N ARG A 54 -18.78 1.25 -11.40
CA ARG A 54 -19.42 0.22 -12.24
C ARG A 54 -18.44 -0.56 -13.11
N LEU A 55 -17.54 0.14 -13.81
CA LEU A 55 -16.57 -0.49 -14.72
C LEU A 55 -15.63 -1.44 -13.96
N SER A 56 -14.99 -0.95 -12.90
CA SER A 56 -14.08 -1.76 -12.07
C SER A 56 -14.80 -2.89 -11.32
N CYS A 57 -16.10 -2.72 -11.01
CA CYS A 57 -16.91 -3.77 -10.41
C CYS A 57 -17.12 -4.95 -11.37
N LEU A 58 -17.51 -4.66 -12.62
CA LEU A 58 -17.76 -5.67 -13.64
C LEU A 58 -16.48 -6.42 -14.02
N GLU A 59 -15.37 -5.70 -14.14
CA GLU A 59 -14.07 -6.31 -14.39
C GLU A 59 -13.68 -7.29 -13.28
N ASN A 60 -13.79 -6.88 -12.00
CA ASN A 60 -13.47 -7.75 -10.87
C ASN A 60 -14.40 -8.98 -10.82
N GLN A 61 -15.68 -8.83 -11.16
CA GLN A 61 -16.60 -9.96 -11.25
C GLN A 61 -16.23 -10.93 -12.38
N SER A 62 -15.82 -10.43 -13.55
CA SER A 62 -15.36 -11.27 -14.66
C SER A 62 -14.10 -12.05 -14.28
N ARG A 63 -13.11 -11.38 -13.69
CA ARG A 63 -11.85 -12.03 -13.26
C ARG A 63 -12.11 -13.16 -12.27
N ARG A 64 -13.05 -12.97 -11.34
CA ARG A 64 -13.47 -14.04 -10.41
C ARG A 64 -14.10 -15.23 -11.11
N LYS A 65 -14.97 -15.01 -12.10
CA LYS A 65 -15.55 -16.10 -12.90
C LYS A 65 -14.48 -16.89 -13.65
N ASP A 66 -13.44 -16.20 -14.14
CA ASP A 66 -12.31 -16.81 -14.84
C ASP A 66 -11.30 -17.52 -13.90
N GLY A 67 -11.55 -17.54 -12.59
CA GLY A 67 -10.58 -18.05 -11.60
C GLY A 67 -9.31 -17.20 -11.48
N LYS A 68 -9.28 -16.01 -12.09
CA LYS A 68 -8.14 -15.11 -12.02
C LYS A 68 -8.14 -14.40 -10.67
N PRO A 69 -6.96 -14.26 -10.02
CA PRO A 69 -6.87 -13.52 -8.78
C PRO A 69 -7.28 -12.06 -8.99
N TYR A 70 -8.19 -11.55 -8.17
CA TYR A 70 -8.51 -10.14 -8.18
C TYR A 70 -7.30 -9.30 -7.68
N GLY A 71 -7.32 -7.99 -7.93
CA GLY A 71 -6.30 -7.11 -7.33
C GLY A 71 -6.42 -7.10 -5.81
N ILE A 72 -5.35 -6.76 -5.09
CA ILE A 72 -5.43 -6.53 -3.64
C ILE A 72 -6.47 -5.43 -3.42
N SER A 73 -7.54 -5.75 -2.69
CA SER A 73 -8.56 -4.78 -2.33
C SER A 73 -7.97 -3.69 -1.43
N ARG A 74 -8.62 -2.53 -1.35
CA ARG A 74 -8.11 -1.46 -0.49
C ARG A 74 -7.99 -1.89 0.98
N ILE A 75 -8.91 -2.72 1.46
CA ILE A 75 -8.89 -3.20 2.85
C ILE A 75 -7.70 -4.14 3.09
N GLU A 76 -7.46 -5.06 2.16
CA GLU A 76 -6.29 -5.94 2.23
C GLU A 76 -5.01 -5.12 2.18
N LEU A 77 -4.96 -4.10 1.32
CA LEU A 77 -3.82 -3.20 1.23
C LEU A 77 -3.62 -2.40 2.53
N GLU A 78 -4.69 -1.84 3.11
CA GLU A 78 -4.66 -1.14 4.40
C GLU A 78 -4.15 -2.06 5.52
N PHE A 79 -4.58 -3.33 5.52
CA PHE A 79 -4.05 -4.34 6.44
C PHE A 79 -2.55 -4.59 6.22
N CYS A 80 -2.12 -4.77 4.97
CA CYS A 80 -0.70 -4.94 4.63
C CYS A 80 0.12 -3.73 5.10
N PHE A 81 -0.35 -2.50 4.89
CA PHE A 81 0.31 -1.28 5.37
C PHE A 81 0.33 -1.19 6.90
N ALA A 82 -0.73 -1.62 7.60
CA ALA A 82 -0.73 -1.68 9.05
C ALA A 82 0.33 -2.66 9.57
N LYS A 83 0.35 -3.89 9.03
CA LYS A 83 1.35 -4.89 9.39
C LYS A 83 2.77 -4.41 9.08
N CYS A 84 2.97 -3.77 7.92
CA CYS A 84 4.27 -3.24 7.55
C CYS A 84 4.74 -2.15 8.49
N ARG A 85 3.86 -1.26 8.96
CA ARG A 85 4.22 -0.27 9.98
C ARG A 85 4.63 -0.92 11.30
N ASP A 86 3.96 -1.99 11.71
CA ASP A 86 4.35 -2.74 12.92
C ASP A 86 5.72 -3.40 12.74
N ASP A 87 6.01 -3.95 11.56
CA ASP A 87 7.32 -4.52 11.25
C ASP A 87 8.42 -3.45 11.17
N ILE A 88 8.14 -2.27 10.60
CA ILE A 88 9.09 -1.16 10.61
C ILE A 88 9.47 -0.80 12.05
N ARG A 89 8.50 -0.72 12.96
CA ARG A 89 8.76 -0.46 14.39
C ARG A 89 9.58 -1.57 15.03
N ALA A 90 9.22 -2.82 14.78
CA ALA A 90 9.91 -3.99 15.33
C ALA A 90 11.36 -4.11 14.84
N HIS A 91 11.65 -3.62 13.63
CA HIS A 91 12.94 -3.77 12.96
C HIS A 91 13.66 -2.43 12.72
N LEU A 92 13.36 -1.39 13.51
CA LEU A 92 13.90 -0.05 13.33
C LEU A 92 15.44 -0.01 13.33
N ASN A 93 16.07 -0.82 14.19
CA ASN A 93 17.54 -0.90 14.26
C ASN A 93 18.15 -1.47 12.98
N LEU A 94 17.50 -2.46 12.35
CA LEU A 94 17.94 -3.01 11.07
C LEU A 94 17.79 -1.96 9.95
N ILE A 95 16.68 -1.22 9.94
CA ILE A 95 16.45 -0.13 8.98
C ILE A 95 17.54 0.95 9.11
N ARG A 96 17.89 1.34 10.33
CA ARG A 96 19.00 2.27 10.59
C ARG A 96 20.32 1.73 10.07
N ALA A 97 20.65 0.48 10.36
CA ALA A 97 21.88 -0.14 9.89
C ALA A 97 21.97 -0.19 8.35
N LEU A 98 20.87 -0.55 7.69
CA LEU A 98 20.78 -0.54 6.21
C LEU A 98 20.93 0.86 5.63
N LYS A 99 20.32 1.89 6.25
CA LYS A 99 20.50 3.30 5.85
C LYS A 99 21.95 3.73 6.00
N THR A 100 22.58 3.48 7.14
CA THR A 100 23.99 3.84 7.37
C THR A 100 24.92 3.14 6.38
N GLN A 101 24.69 1.86 6.09
CA GLN A 101 25.45 1.13 5.09
C GLN A 101 25.32 1.80 3.70
N ASP A 102 24.10 2.10 3.27
CA ASP A 102 23.84 2.71 1.97
C ASP A 102 24.44 4.12 1.85
N LEU A 103 24.34 4.94 2.90
CA LEU A 103 24.97 6.27 2.93
C LEU A 103 26.49 6.18 2.81
N ASN A 104 27.12 5.18 3.42
CA ASN A 104 28.56 4.96 3.27
C ASN A 104 28.93 4.51 1.85
N GLU A 105 28.12 3.64 1.23
CA GLU A 105 28.29 3.21 -0.17
C GLU A 105 28.11 4.39 -1.15
N GLN A 106 27.27 5.37 -0.80
CA GLN A 106 27.02 6.58 -1.58
C GLN A 106 27.94 7.76 -1.23
N ALA A 107 28.93 7.61 -0.34
CA ALA A 107 29.73 8.73 0.18
C ALA A 107 30.46 9.55 -0.90
N GLU A 108 30.78 8.94 -2.03
CA GLU A 108 31.46 9.57 -3.17
C GLU A 108 30.49 10.10 -4.24
N ASN A 109 29.18 9.86 -4.07
CA ASN A 109 28.16 10.29 -5.03
C ASN A 109 27.74 11.75 -4.74
N PRO A 110 27.94 12.69 -5.68
CA PRO A 110 27.52 14.07 -5.51
C PRO A 110 25.99 14.23 -5.42
N ASP A 111 25.24 13.28 -5.99
CA ASP A 111 23.78 13.26 -6.01
C ASP A 111 23.26 12.17 -5.06
N LEU A 112 23.23 12.47 -3.77
CA LEU A 112 22.70 11.54 -2.76
C LEU A 112 21.24 11.18 -3.07
N VAL A 113 20.95 9.88 -3.17
CA VAL A 113 19.59 9.37 -3.37
C VAL A 113 19.05 8.72 -2.10
N ALA A 114 17.72 8.73 -1.96
CA ALA A 114 17.03 8.07 -0.85
C ALA A 114 17.41 6.58 -0.78
N THR A 115 17.66 6.08 0.43
CA THR A 115 17.88 4.65 0.65
C THR A 115 16.58 3.89 0.39
N THR A 116 16.62 2.85 -0.45
CA THR A 116 15.45 2.00 -0.71
C THR A 116 15.58 0.66 0.01
N ILE A 117 14.56 0.31 0.80
CA ILE A 117 14.51 -0.93 1.56
C ILE A 117 13.29 -1.73 1.13
N VAL A 118 13.52 -2.94 0.62
CA VAL A 118 12.48 -3.89 0.27
C VAL A 118 12.11 -4.72 1.49
N MET A 119 10.85 -4.65 1.89
CA MET A 119 10.21 -5.49 2.91
C MET A 119 9.39 -6.59 2.21
N SER A 120 9.96 -7.78 2.09
CA SER A 120 9.35 -8.93 1.43
C SER A 120 8.60 -9.81 2.41
N TYR A 121 7.30 -9.96 2.15
CA TYR A 121 6.39 -10.89 2.80
C TYR A 121 6.21 -12.18 1.99
N CYS A 122 7.06 -12.37 0.97
CA CYS A 122 7.07 -13.53 0.09
C CYS A 122 8.09 -14.57 0.56
N GLY A 123 7.77 -15.84 0.33
CA GLY A 123 8.68 -16.97 0.49
C GLY A 123 8.44 -17.82 1.74
N PRO A 124 9.21 -18.91 1.91
CA PRO A 124 9.08 -19.80 3.05
C PRO A 124 9.64 -19.11 4.32
N GLY A 125 8.80 -18.95 5.34
CA GLY A 125 9.21 -18.39 6.62
C GLY A 125 8.06 -17.76 7.41
N LYS A 126 8.31 -17.51 8.70
CA LYS A 126 7.43 -16.71 9.55
C LYS A 126 8.12 -15.38 9.83
N GLY A 127 7.93 -14.40 8.95
CA GLY A 127 8.50 -13.06 9.15
C GLY A 127 8.70 -12.29 7.87
N VAL A 128 8.99 -10.99 8.03
CA VAL A 128 9.37 -10.11 6.94
C VAL A 128 10.87 -10.22 6.68
N ARG A 129 11.26 -10.26 5.40
CA ARG A 129 12.65 -10.14 5.00
C ARG A 129 12.92 -8.71 4.58
N MET A 130 13.99 -8.10 5.08
CA MET A 130 14.37 -6.73 4.76
C MET A 130 15.72 -6.70 4.07
N LEU A 131 15.77 -6.08 2.90
CA LEU A 131 16.98 -5.95 2.10
C LEU A 131 17.04 -4.57 1.47
N ARG A 132 18.21 -3.93 1.53
CA ARG A 132 18.49 -2.75 0.68
C ARG A 132 18.55 -3.20 -0.78
N LYS A 133 17.95 -2.43 -1.68
CA LYS A 133 18.13 -2.57 -3.13
C LYS A 133 18.57 -1.24 -3.73
N ASP A 134 19.00 -1.24 -4.99
CA ASP A 134 19.24 0.00 -5.72
C ASP A 134 17.91 0.68 -6.09
N ILE A 135 17.96 2.00 -6.25
CA ILE A 135 16.78 2.82 -6.49
C ILE A 135 16.14 2.52 -7.85
N GLN A 136 16.96 2.20 -8.87
CA GLN A 136 16.49 1.89 -10.22
C GLN A 136 15.72 0.56 -10.26
N THR A 137 16.22 -0.47 -9.58
CA THR A 137 15.51 -1.75 -9.40
C THR A 137 14.19 -1.55 -8.68
N CYS A 138 14.14 -0.68 -7.66
CA CYS A 138 12.89 -0.40 -6.96
C CYS A 138 11.86 0.35 -7.83
N ALA A 139 12.32 1.33 -8.62
CA ALA A 139 11.47 2.03 -9.59
C ALA A 139 10.87 1.06 -10.62
N ALA A 140 11.68 0.16 -11.16
CA ALA A 140 11.24 -0.87 -12.09
C ALA A 140 10.21 -1.85 -11.47
N LEU A 141 10.42 -2.28 -10.22
CA LEU A 141 9.49 -3.18 -9.50
C LEU A 141 8.12 -2.54 -9.24
N VAL A 142 8.11 -1.26 -8.86
CA VAL A 142 6.87 -0.53 -8.50
C VAL A 142 6.15 -0.01 -9.74
N GLY A 143 6.90 0.28 -10.80
CA GLY A 143 6.46 0.99 -12.00
C GLY A 143 6.75 2.48 -11.91
N GLU A 144 7.35 3.04 -12.97
CA GLU A 144 7.86 4.42 -13.02
C GLU A 144 6.83 5.48 -12.62
N ASP A 145 5.60 5.41 -13.16
CA ASP A 145 4.53 6.38 -12.85
C ASP A 145 4.20 6.43 -11.36
N LYS A 146 4.14 5.27 -10.71
CA LYS A 146 3.89 5.17 -9.27
C LYS A 146 5.11 5.61 -8.47
N TRP A 147 6.31 5.25 -8.94
CA TRP A 147 7.56 5.65 -8.30
C TRP A 147 7.72 7.17 -8.22
N LEU A 148 7.40 7.88 -9.31
CA LEU A 148 7.42 9.34 -9.36
C LEU A 148 6.48 10.00 -8.33
N SER A 149 5.34 9.35 -8.01
CA SER A 149 4.41 9.86 -6.99
C SER A 149 4.93 9.68 -5.54
N VAL A 150 5.84 8.74 -5.33
CA VAL A 150 6.43 8.41 -4.03
C VAL A 150 7.67 9.24 -3.76
N LYS A 151 8.47 9.53 -4.80
CA LYS A 151 9.70 10.32 -4.68
C LYS A 151 9.37 11.79 -4.40
N LYS A 152 9.36 12.19 -3.12
CA LYS A 152 9.30 13.59 -2.69
C LYS A 152 10.70 14.08 -2.34
N ALA A 153 10.96 15.37 -2.60
CA ALA A 153 12.23 15.99 -2.21
C ALA A 153 12.38 15.96 -0.68
N GLY A 154 13.54 15.51 -0.19
CA GLY A 154 13.85 15.45 1.25
C GLY A 154 13.47 14.15 1.97
N GLU A 155 13.00 13.12 1.26
CA GLU A 155 12.76 11.80 1.85
C GLU A 155 14.05 10.98 1.89
N ASP A 156 14.45 10.56 3.09
CA ASP A 156 15.71 9.85 3.31
C ASP A 156 15.62 8.34 3.04
N VAL A 157 14.43 7.75 3.26
CA VAL A 157 14.21 6.31 3.14
C VAL A 157 12.86 6.02 2.50
N ILE A 158 12.87 5.16 1.49
CA ILE A 158 11.66 4.66 0.83
C ILE A 158 11.51 3.17 1.13
N ILE A 159 10.34 2.79 1.65
CA ILE A 159 9.99 1.40 1.90
C ILE A 159 9.25 0.84 0.69
N VAL A 160 9.71 -0.30 0.19
CA VAL A 160 9.05 -1.05 -0.88
C VAL A 160 8.51 -2.35 -0.28
N MET A 161 7.19 -2.46 -0.15
CA MET A 161 6.53 -3.69 0.26
C MET A 161 6.40 -4.63 -0.92
N GLU A 162 6.84 -5.87 -0.75
CA GLU A 162 6.61 -6.96 -1.69
C GLU A 162 5.65 -7.96 -1.05
N ILE A 163 4.43 -8.03 -1.60
CA ILE A 163 3.33 -8.83 -1.06
C ILE A 163 3.04 -10.00 -2.01
N PRO A 164 2.82 -11.23 -1.50
CA PRO A 164 2.49 -12.37 -2.35
C PRO A 164 1.12 -12.19 -3.00
N ARG A 165 1.03 -12.50 -4.29
CA ARG A 165 -0.21 -12.56 -5.06
C ARG A 165 -0.29 -13.92 -5.75
N ALA A 166 -1.50 -14.44 -6.00
CA ALA A 166 -1.60 -15.76 -6.63
C ALA A 166 -0.91 -15.75 -8.01
N GLY A 167 0.21 -16.47 -8.11
CA GLY A 167 1.04 -16.59 -9.32
C GLY A 167 2.02 -15.43 -9.58
N ASP A 168 2.10 -14.41 -8.71
CA ASP A 168 2.95 -13.23 -8.92
C ASP A 168 3.27 -12.52 -7.59
N GLN A 169 3.87 -11.35 -7.64
CA GLN A 169 4.11 -10.46 -6.51
C GLN A 169 3.51 -9.08 -6.79
N SER A 170 3.22 -8.32 -5.74
CA SER A 170 2.79 -6.93 -5.90
C SER A 170 3.64 -6.01 -5.06
N HIS A 171 4.13 -4.96 -5.69
CA HIS A 171 5.05 -4.00 -5.11
C HIS A 171 4.33 -2.67 -4.85
N TYR A 172 4.50 -2.17 -3.63
CA TYR A 172 3.97 -0.88 -3.20
C TYR A 172 5.08 -0.11 -2.51
N ALA A 173 5.28 1.15 -2.89
CA ALA A 173 6.27 2.00 -2.27
C ALA A 173 5.62 3.16 -1.52
N PHE A 174 6.24 3.55 -0.42
CA PHE A 174 5.87 4.73 0.34
C PHE A 174 7.11 5.28 1.07
N PRO A 175 7.19 6.60 1.28
CA PRO A 175 8.25 7.19 2.09
C PRO A 175 8.11 6.74 3.55
N LEU A 176 9.24 6.54 4.23
CA LEU A 176 9.22 6.14 5.64
C LEU A 176 8.49 7.16 6.52
N SER A 177 8.53 8.44 6.18
CA SER A 177 7.80 9.51 6.87
C SER A 177 6.28 9.23 6.98
N GLU A 178 5.69 8.58 5.98
CA GLU A 178 4.26 8.22 5.95
C GLU A 178 3.90 7.11 6.96
N SER A 179 4.90 6.40 7.50
CA SER A 179 4.70 5.46 8.61
C SER A 179 4.54 6.15 9.97
N GLY A 180 4.80 7.46 10.05
CA GLY A 180 4.86 8.23 11.29
C GLY A 180 6.09 7.93 12.12
N ILE A 181 7.17 7.45 11.48
CA ILE A 181 8.43 7.07 12.13
C ILE A 181 9.55 7.91 11.52
N THR A 182 10.39 8.47 12.39
CA THR A 182 11.59 9.22 12.03
C THR A 182 12.81 8.41 12.45
N LEU A 183 13.84 8.37 11.61
CA LEU A 183 15.05 7.55 11.84
C LEU A 183 16.05 8.23 12.77
#